data_AF-A0A8H7M6I3-F1
#
_entry.id   AF-A0A8H7M6I3-F1
#
_cell.length_a   1.000
_cell.length_b   1.000
_cell.length_c   1.000
_cell.angle_alpha   90.00
_cell.angle_beta   90.00
_cell.angle_gamma   90.00
#
_symmetry.space_group_name_H-M   'P 1'
#
loop_
_entity.id
_entity.type
_entity.pdbx_description
1 polymer ?
#
loop_
_entity_poly.entity_id
_entity_poly.type
_entity_poly.pdbx_seq_one_letter_code
_entity_poly.pdbx_strand_id
1 'polypeptide(L)'
;MVLRLQTSPITRWVSLISMSIMEASVAGDASQHSVHSTWLGRVEGCLRRELSCDLTPRKTQERRNEWIYVAMMKSMIAHTSNTYQVLRNMTPIFLQSVFSEPKFWSKDCDPAYVPLSNILNSDAYEFSYFAILDCTYAMATGLPQQIEYDTTAYPRPIVPSTQPNASSSHQWSLTSPSDFQLVLADINACRDMSHAAHDWKDIERRLLTWQSQPAEYEFTKPWMKMAWYAVQESWRLALLIYLYMAVCGTPSHDPRIQSYVHQLLQVVGTIKKQDSSNARLSLFVQYLMIGICARSEDHRKIVREKLSTCNNNKIWILRAPDFIPVLEHLWYGEQRMTAPFTGLIIFKLPFIHVLDDELPSMSGDKTINTNLLQCNLHYGDDLGAWVTLA
;
A
#
# COMPACT_ATOMS: atom_id res chain seq x y z
N MET A 1 -1.42 19.61 14.43
CA MET A 1 -0.27 19.12 15.20
C MET A 1 -0.08 19.85 16.54
N VAL A 2 0.00 21.19 16.57
CA VAL A 2 0.18 21.98 17.82
C VAL A 2 -0.93 21.75 18.86
N LEU A 3 -2.19 21.66 18.44
CA LEU A 3 -3.31 21.36 19.34
C LEU A 3 -3.26 19.93 19.94
N ARG A 4 -2.71 18.95 19.22
CA ARG A 4 -2.57 17.56 19.71
C ARG A 4 -1.45 17.43 20.76
N LEU A 5 -0.38 18.23 20.66
CA LEU A 5 0.76 18.19 21.59
C LEU A 5 0.41 18.62 23.04
N GLN A 6 -0.70 19.30 23.25
CA GLN A 6 -1.14 19.77 24.57
C GLN A 6 -2.00 18.75 25.34
N THR A 7 -2.35 17.60 24.74
CA THR A 7 -3.41 16.71 25.25
C THR A 7 -2.91 15.59 26.18
N SER A 8 -1.75 14.97 25.95
CA SER A 8 -1.22 13.89 26.79
C SER A 8 0.30 13.70 26.66
N PRO A 9 1.00 13.24 27.72
CA PRO A 9 2.42 12.85 27.64
C PRO A 9 2.70 11.80 26.55
N ILE A 10 1.80 10.83 26.35
CA ILE A 10 1.94 9.81 25.30
C ILE A 10 1.94 10.45 23.91
N THR A 11 1.00 11.36 23.63
CA THR A 11 0.92 12.08 22.35
C THR A 11 2.19 12.85 22.03
N ARG A 12 2.84 13.44 23.07
CA ARG A 12 4.13 14.13 22.92
C ARG A 12 5.24 13.17 22.55
N TRP A 13 5.35 12.04 23.25
CA TRP A 13 6.34 10.99 22.95
C TRP A 13 6.15 10.44 21.54
N VAL A 14 4.92 10.10 21.17
CA VAL A 14 4.55 9.64 19.83
C VAL A 14 5.01 10.65 18.79
N SER A 15 4.73 11.95 19.00
CA SER A 15 5.12 13.00 18.06
C SER A 15 6.64 13.15 17.94
N LEU A 16 7.37 13.12 19.05
CA LEU A 16 8.84 13.25 19.07
C LEU A 16 9.53 12.07 18.37
N ILE A 17 9.11 10.85 18.70
CA ILE A 17 9.63 9.63 18.06
C ILE A 17 9.33 9.68 16.57
N SER A 18 8.11 10.08 16.19
CA SER A 18 7.70 10.18 14.79
C SER A 18 8.54 11.20 14.01
N MET A 19 8.80 12.38 14.58
CA MET A 19 9.67 13.38 13.98
C MET A 19 11.09 12.85 13.79
N SER A 20 11.65 12.17 14.80
CA SER A 20 12.98 11.57 14.71
C SER A 20 13.07 10.48 13.63
N ILE A 21 12.05 9.63 13.50
CA ILE A 21 11.98 8.62 12.43
C ILE A 21 11.88 9.28 11.06
N MET A 22 11.03 10.31 10.92
CA MET A 22 10.90 11.04 9.66
C MET A 22 12.22 11.74 9.28
N GLU A 23 12.91 12.35 10.23
CA GLU A 23 14.21 12.98 10.01
C GLU A 23 15.27 11.97 9.57
N ALA A 24 15.38 10.83 10.27
CA ALA A 24 16.28 9.75 9.91
C ALA A 24 15.96 9.18 8.51
N SER A 25 14.67 9.03 8.19
CA SER A 25 14.21 8.58 6.86
C SER A 25 14.58 9.56 5.75
N VAL A 26 14.45 10.87 6.00
CA VAL A 26 14.85 11.93 5.06
C VAL A 26 16.37 11.98 4.88
N ALA A 27 17.12 11.73 5.95
CA ALA A 27 18.59 11.65 5.91
C ALA A 27 19.10 10.35 5.28
N GLY A 28 18.24 9.33 5.08
CA GLY A 28 18.65 7.99 4.70
C GLY A 28 19.48 7.27 5.77
N ASP A 29 19.35 7.67 7.03
CA ASP A 29 20.11 7.11 8.16
C ASP A 29 19.32 5.97 8.84
N ALA A 30 19.65 4.73 8.46
CA ALA A 30 19.04 3.55 9.06
C ALA A 30 19.69 3.13 10.39
N SER A 31 20.77 3.78 10.85
CA SER A 31 21.53 3.36 12.04
C SER A 31 20.70 3.40 13.33
N GLN A 32 19.67 4.26 13.37
CA GLN A 32 18.81 4.45 14.54
C GLN A 32 17.55 3.58 14.53
N HIS A 33 17.30 2.78 13.49
CA HIS A 33 16.06 2.00 13.37
C HIS A 33 15.83 1.04 14.56
N SER A 34 16.89 0.44 15.11
CA SER A 34 16.79 -0.45 16.28
C SER A 34 16.34 0.30 17.54
N VAL A 35 16.84 1.53 17.72
CA VAL A 35 16.48 2.42 18.83
C VAL A 35 15.04 2.90 18.67
N HIS A 36 14.67 3.35 17.47
CA HIS A 36 13.30 3.77 17.14
C HIS A 36 12.29 2.64 17.36
N SER A 37 12.62 1.41 16.93
CA SER A 37 11.78 0.23 17.15
C SER A 37 11.58 -0.06 18.64
N THR A 38 12.65 0.09 19.45
CA THR A 38 12.57 -0.08 20.90
C THR A 38 11.67 0.98 21.54
N TRP A 39 11.77 2.25 21.11
CA TRP A 39 10.92 3.32 21.61
C TRP A 39 9.45 3.13 21.24
N LEU A 40 9.17 2.76 19.98
CA LEU A 40 7.81 2.45 19.53
C LEU A 40 7.21 1.28 20.32
N GLY A 41 7.97 0.22 20.57
CA GLY A 41 7.52 -0.92 21.39
C GLY A 41 7.14 -0.53 22.83
N ARG A 42 7.88 0.42 23.44
CA ARG A 42 7.52 0.96 24.76
C ARG A 42 6.21 1.76 24.71
N VAL A 43 6.02 2.57 23.68
CA VAL A 43 4.79 3.33 23.47
C VAL A 43 3.60 2.40 23.25
N GLU A 44 3.73 1.37 22.41
CA GLU A 44 2.72 0.33 22.22
C GLU A 44 2.33 -0.33 23.55
N GLY A 45 3.33 -0.67 24.39
CA GLY A 45 3.10 -1.23 25.72
C GLY A 45 2.35 -0.27 26.67
N CYS A 46 2.62 1.04 26.60
CA CYS A 46 1.88 2.05 27.34
C CYS A 46 0.44 2.19 26.84
N LEU A 47 0.24 2.30 25.53
CA LEU A 47 -1.09 2.37 24.92
C LEU A 47 -1.93 1.13 25.26
N ARG A 48 -1.30 -0.05 25.32
CA ARG A 48 -2.00 -1.31 25.65
C ARG A 48 -2.53 -1.30 27.07
N ARG A 49 -1.71 -0.82 28.00
CA ARG A 49 -2.11 -0.69 29.40
C ARG A 49 -3.23 0.32 29.56
N GLU A 50 -3.15 1.49 28.91
CA GLU A 50 -4.21 2.50 29.02
C GLU A 50 -5.53 2.03 28.38
N LEU A 51 -5.49 1.36 27.24
CA LEU A 51 -6.68 0.79 26.60
C LEU A 51 -7.31 -0.38 27.39
N SER A 52 -6.57 -0.95 28.35
CA SER A 52 -7.11 -1.97 29.26
C SER A 52 -7.84 -1.36 30.46
N CYS A 53 -7.76 -0.04 30.65
CA CYS A 53 -8.45 0.68 31.72
C CYS A 53 -9.80 1.23 31.24
N ASP A 54 -10.71 1.50 32.18
CA ASP A 54 -11.96 2.19 31.90
C ASP A 54 -11.70 3.66 31.56
N LEU A 55 -11.56 3.93 30.27
CA LEU A 55 -11.42 5.26 29.69
C LEU A 55 -12.77 5.79 29.21
N THR A 56 -12.92 7.12 29.19
CA THR A 56 -14.08 7.73 28.54
C THR A 56 -14.06 7.40 27.04
N PRO A 57 -15.22 7.29 26.36
CA PRO A 57 -15.27 6.92 24.94
C PRO A 57 -14.36 7.77 24.06
N ARG A 58 -14.29 9.08 24.33
CA ARG A 58 -13.39 10.01 23.65
C ARG A 58 -11.91 9.65 23.85
N LYS A 59 -11.48 9.38 25.09
CA LYS A 59 -10.08 9.01 25.39
C LYS A 59 -9.73 7.65 24.78
N THR A 60 -10.65 6.69 24.81
CA THR A 60 -10.48 5.39 24.13
C THR A 60 -10.22 5.59 22.64
N GLN A 61 -11.01 6.45 21.99
CA GLN A 61 -10.84 6.75 20.57
C GLN A 61 -9.50 7.45 20.28
N GLU A 62 -9.11 8.44 21.09
CA GLU A 62 -7.80 9.10 20.99
C GLU A 62 -6.64 8.09 21.08
N ARG A 63 -6.72 7.12 22.01
CA ARG A 63 -5.70 6.07 22.18
C ARG A 63 -5.65 5.07 21.02
N ARG A 64 -6.80 4.70 20.45
CA ARG A 64 -6.84 3.85 19.25
C ARG A 64 -6.19 4.55 18.06
N ASN A 65 -6.45 5.85 17.86
CA ASN A 65 -5.84 6.61 16.79
C ASN A 65 -4.31 6.72 16.97
N GLU A 66 -3.85 6.97 18.20
CA GLU A 66 -2.40 6.97 18.53
C GLU A 66 -1.77 5.61 18.25
N TRP A 67 -2.48 4.52 18.54
CA TRP A 67 -2.02 3.18 18.22
C TRP A 67 -1.83 2.97 16.72
N ILE A 68 -2.84 3.32 15.90
CA ILE A 68 -2.76 3.22 14.45
C ILE A 68 -1.55 3.99 13.93
N TYR A 69 -1.33 5.18 14.45
CA TYR A 69 -0.18 5.98 14.07
C TYR A 69 1.17 5.37 14.48
N VAL A 70 1.29 4.83 15.70
CA VAL A 70 2.52 4.17 16.17
C VAL A 70 2.83 2.92 15.34
N ALA A 71 1.81 2.13 15.01
CA ALA A 71 1.96 0.96 14.15
C ALA A 71 2.41 1.35 12.73
N MET A 72 1.87 2.45 12.19
CA MET A 72 2.33 3.06 10.94
C MET A 72 3.82 3.45 11.01
N MET A 73 4.26 4.13 12.08
CA MET A 73 5.67 4.50 12.20
C MET A 73 6.57 3.27 12.32
N LYS A 74 6.05 2.19 12.92
CA LYS A 74 6.75 0.91 13.04
C LYS A 74 6.89 0.22 11.68
N SER A 75 5.88 0.27 10.81
CA SER A 75 5.98 -0.33 9.47
C SER A 75 7.00 0.37 8.59
N MET A 76 7.28 1.66 8.81
CA MET A 76 8.31 2.39 8.07
C MET A 76 9.74 1.88 8.33
N ILE A 77 10.02 1.38 9.54
CA ILE A 77 11.36 0.93 9.94
C ILE A 77 11.50 -0.59 9.96
N ALA A 78 10.40 -1.32 10.16
CA ALA A 78 10.38 -2.76 10.18
C ALA A 78 10.57 -3.35 8.77
N HIS A 79 11.12 -4.56 8.70
CA HIS A 79 11.21 -5.31 7.44
C HIS A 79 9.82 -5.60 6.88
N THR A 80 9.66 -5.55 5.56
CA THR A 80 8.37 -5.66 4.86
C THR A 80 7.66 -6.99 5.11
N SER A 81 8.40 -8.06 5.45
CA SER A 81 7.81 -9.35 5.87
C SER A 81 6.91 -9.23 7.11
N ASN A 82 7.16 -8.26 7.99
CA ASN A 82 6.35 -8.06 9.19
C ASN A 82 5.07 -7.26 8.92
N THR A 83 4.96 -6.61 7.76
CA THR A 83 3.87 -5.68 7.45
C THR A 83 2.51 -6.37 7.46
N TYR A 84 2.40 -7.61 6.97
CA TYR A 84 1.15 -8.37 7.04
C TYR A 84 0.65 -8.57 8.48
N GLN A 85 1.55 -8.98 9.38
CA GLN A 85 1.18 -9.19 10.78
C GLN A 85 0.83 -7.87 11.46
N VAL A 86 1.52 -6.78 11.12
CA VAL A 86 1.17 -5.43 11.59
C VAL A 86 -0.25 -5.07 11.12
N LEU A 87 -0.54 -5.19 9.83
CA LEU A 87 -1.87 -4.94 9.26
C LEU A 87 -2.97 -5.76 9.94
N ARG A 88 -2.74 -7.07 10.12
CA ARG A 88 -3.69 -7.98 10.77
C ARG A 88 -3.96 -7.61 12.22
N ASN A 89 -2.92 -7.24 12.97
CA ASN A 89 -3.05 -6.77 14.35
C ASN A 89 -3.79 -5.42 14.44
N MET A 90 -3.64 -4.58 13.43
CA MET A 90 -4.19 -3.24 13.38
C MET A 90 -5.64 -3.17 12.90
N THR A 91 -6.03 -4.12 12.06
CA THR A 91 -7.38 -4.25 11.48
C THR A 91 -8.52 -4.08 12.48
N PRO A 92 -8.57 -4.79 13.63
CA PRO A 92 -9.68 -4.62 14.59
C PRO A 92 -9.73 -3.21 15.19
N ILE A 93 -8.57 -2.59 15.44
CA ILE A 93 -8.50 -1.23 15.99
C ILE A 93 -8.96 -0.21 14.93
N PHE A 94 -8.53 -0.40 13.68
CA PHE A 94 -8.97 0.41 12.55
C PHE A 94 -10.49 0.35 12.37
N LEU A 95 -11.06 -0.86 12.29
CA LEU A 95 -12.51 -1.04 12.13
C LEU A 95 -13.29 -0.39 13.28
N GLN A 96 -12.91 -0.66 14.52
CA GLN A 96 -13.56 -0.05 15.69
C GLN A 96 -13.53 1.48 15.65
N SER A 97 -12.41 2.06 15.21
CA SER A 97 -12.27 3.51 15.07
C SER A 97 -13.13 4.09 13.95
N VAL A 98 -13.13 3.46 12.77
CA VAL A 98 -13.92 3.92 11.61
C VAL A 98 -15.42 3.82 11.89
N PHE A 99 -15.89 2.72 12.49
CA PHE A 99 -17.30 2.56 12.86
C PHE A 99 -17.75 3.49 14.00
N SER A 100 -16.81 4.00 14.81
CA SER A 100 -17.11 4.98 15.87
C SER A 100 -17.21 6.41 15.36
N GLU A 101 -16.97 6.65 14.07
CA GLU A 101 -16.84 7.98 13.48
C GLU A 101 -17.90 8.19 12.38
N PRO A 102 -19.11 8.67 12.73
CA PRO A 102 -20.23 8.78 11.80
C PRO A 102 -19.94 9.64 10.56
N LYS A 103 -18.96 10.56 10.65
CA LYS A 103 -18.54 11.42 9.53
C LYS A 103 -18.02 10.66 8.31
N PHE A 104 -17.59 9.41 8.48
CA PHE A 104 -17.12 8.57 7.37
C PHE A 104 -18.26 7.91 6.61
N TRP A 105 -19.44 7.79 7.21
CA TRP A 105 -20.53 6.98 6.70
C TRP A 105 -21.62 7.88 6.11
N SER A 106 -21.80 7.82 4.79
CA SER A 106 -22.92 8.49 4.12
C SER A 106 -24.20 7.65 4.26
N LYS A 107 -25.36 8.23 3.96
CA LYS A 107 -26.65 7.50 4.03
C LYS A 107 -26.74 6.33 3.05
N ASP A 108 -25.97 6.39 1.96
CA ASP A 108 -25.99 5.42 0.88
C ASP A 108 -24.87 4.37 1.01
N CYS A 109 -24.05 4.44 2.07
CA CYS A 109 -23.00 3.46 2.31
C CYS A 109 -23.59 2.14 2.82
N ASP A 110 -23.15 1.02 2.25
CA ASP A 110 -23.38 -0.29 2.83
C ASP A 110 -22.49 -0.48 4.06
N PRO A 111 -23.04 -0.72 5.27
CA PRO A 111 -22.24 -0.90 6.47
C PRO A 111 -21.33 -2.14 6.44
N ALA A 112 -21.50 -3.07 5.48
CA ALA A 112 -20.60 -4.19 5.27
C ALA A 112 -19.22 -3.77 4.75
N TYR A 113 -19.14 -2.61 4.07
CA TYR A 113 -17.95 -2.17 3.36
C TYR A 113 -17.46 -0.81 3.86
N VAL A 114 -16.15 -0.69 4.08
CA VAL A 114 -15.56 0.54 4.60
C VAL A 114 -15.47 1.60 3.48
N PRO A 115 -16.06 2.81 3.63
CA PRO A 115 -16.14 3.80 2.56
C PRO A 115 -14.79 4.46 2.29
N LEU A 116 -14.04 3.91 1.32
CA LEU A 116 -12.65 4.25 1.08
C LEU A 116 -12.48 5.70 0.63
N SER A 117 -13.37 6.20 -0.23
CA SER A 117 -13.29 7.61 -0.68
C SER A 117 -13.41 8.58 0.49
N ASN A 118 -14.23 8.27 1.49
CA ASN A 118 -14.46 9.15 2.64
C ASN A 118 -13.26 9.14 3.58
N ILE A 119 -12.59 7.98 3.72
CA ILE A 119 -11.35 7.84 4.48
C ILE A 119 -10.19 8.57 3.80
N LEU A 120 -10.03 8.40 2.48
CA LEU A 120 -8.95 9.05 1.73
C LEU A 120 -9.07 10.57 1.68
N ASN A 121 -10.29 11.10 1.75
CA ASN A 121 -10.56 12.53 1.72
C ASN A 121 -10.64 13.18 3.12
N SER A 122 -10.38 12.43 4.19
CA SER A 122 -10.42 12.93 5.56
C SER A 122 -9.10 13.52 6.04
N ASP A 123 -9.16 14.46 6.98
CA ASP A 123 -8.00 14.96 7.72
C ASP A 123 -7.43 13.94 8.74
N ALA A 124 -8.08 12.79 8.89
CA ALA A 124 -7.65 11.70 9.76
C ALA A 124 -6.63 10.79 9.04
N TYR A 125 -5.43 11.33 8.87
CA TYR A 125 -4.33 10.75 8.10
C TYR A 125 -3.95 9.32 8.53
N GLU A 126 -4.17 8.96 9.79
CA GLU A 126 -3.93 7.61 10.31
C GLU A 126 -4.77 6.55 9.58
N PHE A 127 -6.01 6.87 9.20
CA PHE A 127 -6.90 5.95 8.50
C PHE A 127 -6.58 5.86 7.01
N SER A 128 -6.30 7.00 6.36
CA SER A 128 -5.90 7.03 4.96
C SER A 128 -4.60 6.26 4.75
N TYR A 129 -3.65 6.39 5.67
CA TYR A 129 -2.40 5.63 5.62
C TYR A 129 -2.63 4.13 5.75
N PHE A 130 -3.46 3.69 6.71
CA PHE A 130 -3.81 2.28 6.87
C PHE A 130 -4.39 1.72 5.56
N ALA A 131 -5.34 2.44 4.95
CA ALA A 131 -5.99 1.97 3.73
C ALA A 131 -5.03 1.88 2.54
N ILE A 132 -4.16 2.88 2.35
CA ILE A 132 -3.15 2.84 1.28
C ILE A 132 -2.15 1.72 1.53
N LEU A 133 -1.73 1.50 2.79
CA LEU A 133 -0.86 0.39 3.14
C LEU A 133 -1.49 -0.96 2.84
N ASP A 134 -2.73 -1.17 3.27
CA ASP A 134 -3.47 -2.41 3.05
C ASP A 134 -3.58 -2.71 1.55
N CYS A 135 -4.05 -1.74 0.76
CA CYS A 135 -4.23 -1.90 -0.69
C CYS A 135 -2.90 -2.12 -1.43
N THR A 136 -1.87 -1.34 -1.08
CA THR A 136 -0.55 -1.43 -1.74
C THR A 136 0.17 -2.71 -1.36
N TYR A 137 0.08 -3.14 -0.09
CA TYR A 137 0.67 -4.39 0.36
C TYR A 137 -0.01 -5.60 -0.28
N ALA A 138 -1.34 -5.59 -0.38
CA ALA A 138 -2.10 -6.60 -1.08
C ALA A 138 -1.65 -6.73 -2.54
N MET A 139 -1.48 -5.61 -3.26
CA MET A 139 -0.95 -5.62 -4.62
C MET A 139 0.50 -6.11 -4.68
N ALA A 140 1.36 -5.64 -3.78
CA ALA A 140 2.79 -5.95 -3.85
C ALA A 140 3.12 -7.42 -3.52
N THR A 141 2.29 -8.05 -2.69
CA THR A 141 2.52 -9.43 -2.21
C THR A 141 1.58 -10.46 -2.83
N GLY A 142 0.48 -10.03 -3.44
CA GLY A 142 -0.56 -10.94 -3.90
C GLY A 142 -1.51 -11.43 -2.81
N LEU A 143 -1.28 -11.05 -1.55
CA LEU A 143 -2.14 -11.44 -0.43
C LEU A 143 -3.44 -10.62 -0.44
N PRO A 144 -4.54 -11.17 0.12
CA PRO A 144 -5.76 -10.40 0.29
C PRO A 144 -5.56 -9.18 1.17
N GLN A 145 -6.22 -8.09 0.80
CA GLN A 145 -6.36 -6.92 1.67
C GLN A 145 -7.13 -7.30 2.95
N GLN A 146 -6.84 -6.62 4.06
CA GLN A 146 -7.46 -6.93 5.35
C GLN A 146 -8.90 -6.41 5.45
N ILE A 147 -9.23 -5.37 4.71
CA ILE A 147 -10.53 -4.71 4.77
C ILE A 147 -11.25 -4.84 3.43
N GLU A 148 -12.56 -5.10 3.49
CA GLU A 148 -13.44 -4.93 2.33
C GLU A 148 -13.84 -3.46 2.22
N TYR A 149 -13.36 -2.81 1.16
CA TYR A 149 -13.58 -1.40 0.90
C TYR A 149 -14.74 -1.20 -0.07
N ASP A 150 -15.59 -0.23 0.22
CA ASP A 150 -16.46 0.37 -0.78
C ASP A 150 -15.65 1.37 -1.61
N THR A 151 -15.53 1.09 -2.89
CA THR A 151 -14.74 1.85 -3.87
C THR A 151 -15.58 2.88 -4.64
N THR A 152 -16.86 3.03 -4.27
CA THR A 152 -17.75 4.04 -4.84
C THR A 152 -17.19 5.44 -4.60
N ALA A 153 -17.02 6.20 -5.67
CA ALA A 153 -16.55 7.57 -5.58
C ALA A 153 -17.70 8.49 -5.15
N TYR A 154 -17.76 8.83 -3.87
CA TYR A 154 -18.72 9.81 -3.38
C TYR A 154 -18.26 11.25 -3.69
N PRO A 155 -19.16 12.14 -4.17
CA PRO A 155 -18.83 13.54 -4.40
C PRO A 155 -18.31 14.20 -3.13
N ARG A 156 -17.19 14.91 -3.23
CA ARG A 156 -16.64 15.69 -2.12
C ARG A 156 -17.66 16.76 -1.72
N PRO A 157 -18.06 16.86 -0.44
CA PRO A 157 -18.81 18.02 0.02
C PRO A 157 -17.96 19.26 -0.24
N ILE A 158 -18.45 20.21 -1.04
CA ILE A 158 -17.83 21.52 -1.21
C ILE A 158 -18.01 22.27 0.10
N VAL A 159 -17.10 22.05 1.05
CA VAL A 159 -17.02 22.88 2.26
C VAL A 159 -16.16 24.08 1.90
N PRO A 160 -16.67 25.33 1.99
CA PRO A 160 -15.83 26.51 1.87
C PRO A 160 -14.86 26.52 3.06
N SER A 161 -13.69 25.91 2.89
CA SER A 161 -12.65 25.90 3.92
C SER A 161 -12.06 27.31 4.03
N THR A 162 -12.28 27.96 5.17
CA THR A 162 -11.65 29.25 5.57
C THR A 162 -10.14 29.15 5.84
N GLN A 163 -9.51 28.00 5.54
CA GLN A 163 -8.10 27.72 5.72
C GLN A 163 -7.53 27.11 4.43
N PRO A 164 -6.78 27.87 3.61
CA PRO A 164 -6.32 27.40 2.30
C PRO A 164 -5.31 26.23 2.31
N ASN A 165 -4.80 25.81 3.48
CA ASN A 165 -3.50 25.12 3.56
C ASN A 165 -3.43 23.83 4.40
N ALA A 166 -4.52 23.33 5.00
CA ALA A 166 -4.43 22.20 5.95
C ALA A 166 -4.62 20.82 5.29
N SER A 167 -5.61 20.65 4.42
CA SER A 167 -5.98 19.36 3.82
C SER A 167 -5.13 18.97 2.59
N SER A 168 -4.39 19.92 2.02
CA SER A 168 -3.72 19.82 0.71
C SER A 168 -2.32 19.20 0.74
N SER A 169 -1.70 19.10 1.92
CA SER A 169 -0.37 18.49 2.09
C SER A 169 -0.38 16.95 2.00
N HIS A 170 -1.56 16.32 2.12
CA HIS A 170 -1.71 14.87 2.26
C HIS A 170 -1.61 14.09 0.95
N GLN A 171 -2.08 14.66 -0.18
CA GLN A 171 -2.04 13.97 -1.47
C GLN A 171 -0.61 13.83 -2.04
N TRP A 172 0.28 14.76 -1.67
CA TRP A 172 1.69 14.75 -2.09
C TRP A 172 2.59 13.91 -1.19
N SER A 173 2.24 13.75 0.10
CA SER A 173 3.02 12.92 1.02
C SER A 173 2.82 11.42 0.75
N LEU A 174 1.63 11.03 0.28
CA LEU A 174 1.26 9.63 0.03
C LEU A 174 1.47 9.18 -1.43
N THR A 175 1.97 10.05 -2.32
CA THR A 175 2.44 9.76 -3.69
C THR A 175 1.45 9.11 -4.66
N SER A 176 0.18 8.92 -4.26
CA SER A 176 -0.90 8.40 -5.10
C SER A 176 -2.13 9.31 -5.04
N PRO A 177 -2.69 9.71 -6.19
CA PRO A 177 -4.00 10.33 -6.24
C PRO A 177 -5.08 9.38 -5.71
N SER A 178 -6.00 9.88 -4.87
CA SER A 178 -7.04 9.09 -4.20
C SER A 178 -7.87 8.23 -5.16
N ASP A 179 -8.15 8.71 -6.38
CA ASP A 179 -8.92 7.95 -7.37
C ASP A 179 -8.22 6.66 -7.80
N PHE A 180 -6.89 6.68 -7.90
CA PHE A 180 -6.12 5.48 -8.23
C PHE A 180 -6.03 4.51 -7.05
N GLN A 181 -6.17 4.99 -5.82
CA GLN A 181 -6.31 4.11 -4.65
C GLN A 181 -7.66 3.40 -4.62
N LEU A 182 -8.75 4.07 -5.01
CA LEU A 182 -10.05 3.43 -5.20
C LEU A 182 -9.95 2.31 -6.25
N VAL A 183 -9.34 2.61 -7.40
CA VAL A 183 -9.15 1.62 -8.47
C VAL A 183 -8.25 0.47 -8.01
N LEU A 184 -7.19 0.73 -7.26
CA LEU A 184 -6.32 -0.31 -6.72
C LEU A 184 -7.07 -1.27 -5.80
N ALA A 185 -7.86 -0.75 -4.86
CA ALA A 185 -8.68 -1.55 -3.96
C ALA A 185 -9.71 -2.40 -4.74
N ASP A 186 -10.29 -1.85 -5.80
CA ASP A 186 -11.24 -2.53 -6.67
C ASP A 186 -10.58 -3.68 -7.46
N ILE A 187 -9.38 -3.45 -8.00
CA ILE A 187 -8.59 -4.51 -8.66
C ILE A 187 -8.25 -5.64 -7.67
N ASN A 188 -7.86 -5.29 -6.44
CA ASN A 188 -7.60 -6.29 -5.39
C ASN A 188 -8.87 -7.11 -5.09
N ALA A 189 -10.03 -6.44 -4.94
CA ALA A 189 -11.30 -7.11 -4.74
C ALA A 189 -11.66 -8.05 -5.90
N CYS A 190 -11.45 -7.64 -7.15
CA CYS A 190 -11.65 -8.50 -8.33
C CYS A 190 -10.72 -9.72 -8.32
N ARG A 191 -9.43 -9.51 -8.03
CA ARG A 191 -8.43 -10.59 -7.96
C ARG A 191 -8.81 -11.62 -6.90
N ASP A 192 -9.30 -11.15 -5.76
CA ASP A 192 -9.68 -11.98 -4.62
C ASP A 192 -11.11 -12.55 -4.74
N MET A 193 -11.80 -12.31 -5.86
CA MET A 193 -13.17 -12.75 -6.13
C MET A 193 -14.18 -12.28 -5.06
N SER A 194 -13.97 -11.09 -4.49
CA SER A 194 -14.90 -10.50 -3.52
C SER A 194 -16.24 -10.19 -4.18
N HIS A 195 -17.32 -10.37 -3.43
CA HIS A 195 -18.68 -10.00 -3.86
C HIS A 195 -18.86 -8.49 -4.01
N ALA A 196 -17.99 -7.69 -3.38
CA ALA A 196 -17.99 -6.23 -3.48
C ALA A 196 -17.31 -5.71 -4.77
N ALA A 197 -16.66 -6.60 -5.53
CA ALA A 197 -15.86 -6.20 -6.68
C ALA A 197 -16.73 -5.77 -7.87
N HIS A 198 -16.35 -4.68 -8.52
CA HIS A 198 -16.94 -4.32 -9.81
C HIS A 198 -16.50 -5.29 -10.92
N ASP A 199 -17.20 -5.27 -12.07
CA ASP A 199 -16.70 -5.98 -13.25
C ASP A 199 -15.35 -5.38 -13.65
N TRP A 200 -14.33 -6.24 -13.79
CA TRP A 200 -12.99 -5.83 -14.18
C TRP A 200 -12.97 -5.08 -15.52
N LYS A 201 -13.93 -5.32 -16.41
CA LYS A 201 -14.10 -4.57 -17.67
C LYS A 201 -14.50 -3.12 -17.45
N ASP A 202 -15.26 -2.85 -16.39
CA ASP A 202 -15.62 -1.48 -16.01
C ASP A 202 -14.41 -0.75 -15.43
N ILE A 203 -13.58 -1.46 -14.67
CA ILE A 203 -12.29 -0.95 -14.17
C ILE A 203 -11.34 -0.65 -15.34
N GLU A 204 -11.20 -1.58 -16.28
CA GLU A 204 -10.40 -1.41 -17.49
C GLU A 204 -10.85 -0.18 -18.27
N ARG A 205 -12.17 -0.08 -18.54
CA ARG A 205 -12.77 1.06 -19.24
C ARG A 205 -12.46 2.37 -18.52
N ARG A 206 -12.63 2.42 -17.19
CA ARG A 206 -12.31 3.59 -16.36
C ARG A 206 -10.86 4.02 -16.53
N LEU A 207 -9.91 3.08 -16.50
CA LEU A 207 -8.48 3.34 -16.68
C LEU A 207 -8.11 3.76 -18.12
N LEU A 208 -8.78 3.20 -19.13
CA LEU A 208 -8.53 3.54 -20.54
C LEU A 208 -9.11 4.90 -20.93
N THR A 209 -10.27 5.28 -20.36
CA THR A 209 -10.89 6.58 -20.62
C THR A 209 -10.42 7.68 -19.67
N TRP A 210 -9.54 7.35 -18.71
CA TRP A 210 -9.04 8.30 -17.73
C TRP A 210 -8.34 9.47 -18.43
N GLN A 211 -8.71 10.69 -18.04
CA GLN A 211 -8.04 11.91 -18.46
C GLN A 211 -7.39 12.57 -17.26
N SER A 212 -6.13 12.96 -17.44
CA SER A 212 -5.35 13.63 -16.41
C SER A 212 -6.03 14.91 -15.92
N GLN A 213 -6.30 14.96 -14.61
CA GLN A 213 -6.97 16.09 -14.00
C GLN A 213 -5.93 17.13 -13.54
N PRO A 214 -6.23 18.43 -13.66
CA PRO A 214 -5.40 19.44 -13.00
C PRO A 214 -5.39 19.18 -11.49
N ALA A 215 -4.30 19.56 -10.82
CA ALA A 215 -4.32 19.52 -9.36
C ALA A 215 -5.36 20.51 -8.83
N GLU A 216 -5.89 20.22 -7.64
CA GLU A 216 -6.85 21.10 -6.94
C GLU A 216 -6.26 22.47 -6.59
N TYR A 217 -4.94 22.67 -6.78
CA TYR A 217 -4.23 23.88 -6.44
C TYR A 217 -3.33 24.38 -7.58
N GLU A 218 -2.99 25.66 -7.52
CA GLU A 218 -2.08 26.30 -8.47
C GLU A 218 -0.63 25.93 -8.16
N PHE A 219 0.01 25.19 -9.08
CA PHE A 219 1.42 24.84 -8.95
C PHE A 219 2.31 26.07 -9.05
N THR A 220 3.16 26.28 -8.03
CA THR A 220 4.13 27.39 -8.02
C THR A 220 5.13 27.35 -9.16
N LYS A 221 5.41 26.16 -9.72
CA LYS A 221 6.37 25.97 -10.81
C LYS A 221 5.76 25.13 -11.93
N PRO A 222 5.94 25.50 -13.22
CA PRO A 222 5.38 24.75 -14.36
C PRO A 222 5.79 23.27 -14.39
N TRP A 223 7.00 22.93 -13.93
CA TRP A 223 7.46 21.54 -13.88
C TRP A 223 6.67 20.68 -12.89
N MET A 224 6.14 21.27 -11.80
CA MET A 224 5.32 20.52 -10.83
C MET A 224 4.00 20.08 -11.46
N LYS A 225 3.44 20.91 -12.35
CA LYS A 225 2.27 20.56 -13.15
C LYS A 225 2.56 19.39 -14.09
N MET A 226 3.71 19.41 -14.77
CA MET A 226 4.13 18.31 -15.63
C MET A 226 4.41 17.03 -14.82
N ALA A 227 5.06 17.14 -13.67
CA ALA A 227 5.30 16.01 -12.76
C ALA A 227 3.98 15.42 -12.25
N TRP A 228 2.98 16.25 -11.94
CA TRP A 228 1.65 15.80 -11.52
C TRP A 228 0.94 14.98 -12.60
N TYR A 229 0.98 15.44 -13.85
CA TYR A 229 0.42 14.68 -14.96
C TYR A 229 1.19 13.38 -15.21
N ALA A 230 2.52 13.40 -15.10
CA ALA A 230 3.34 12.21 -15.22
C ALA A 230 3.05 11.21 -14.09
N VAL A 231 2.82 11.67 -12.85
CA VAL A 231 2.43 10.81 -11.73
C VAL A 231 1.09 10.13 -12.02
N GLN A 232 0.06 10.89 -12.42
CA GLN A 232 -1.25 10.32 -12.75
C GLN A 232 -1.15 9.28 -13.87
N GLU A 233 -0.44 9.62 -14.95
CA GLU A 233 -0.26 8.70 -16.08
C GLU A 233 0.51 7.44 -15.67
N SER A 234 1.52 7.58 -14.82
CA SER A 234 2.29 6.44 -14.32
C SER A 234 1.45 5.50 -13.45
N TRP A 235 0.52 6.04 -12.66
CA TRP A 235 -0.45 5.24 -11.88
C TRP A 235 -1.44 4.54 -12.80
N ARG A 236 -2.01 5.25 -13.78
CA ARG A 236 -2.91 4.67 -14.78
C ARG A 236 -2.28 3.48 -15.50
N LEU A 237 -1.04 3.62 -15.98
CA LEU A 237 -0.29 2.56 -16.64
C LEU A 237 0.06 1.39 -15.69
N ALA A 238 0.51 1.69 -14.47
CA ALA A 238 0.83 0.64 -13.49
C ALA A 238 -0.41 -0.19 -13.12
N LEU A 239 -1.57 0.44 -12.95
CA LEU A 239 -2.82 -0.25 -12.62
C LEU A 239 -3.39 -1.04 -13.81
N LEU A 240 -3.21 -0.57 -15.05
CA LEU A 240 -3.55 -1.37 -16.23
C LEU A 240 -2.71 -2.65 -16.29
N ILE A 241 -1.39 -2.53 -16.09
CA ILE A 241 -0.49 -3.68 -16.03
C ILE A 241 -0.95 -4.64 -14.91
N TYR A 242 -1.24 -4.11 -13.71
CA TYR A 242 -1.67 -4.92 -12.58
C TYR A 242 -3.01 -5.62 -12.84
N LEU A 243 -4.02 -4.91 -13.35
CA LEU A 243 -5.32 -5.46 -13.70
C LEU A 243 -5.19 -6.65 -14.66
N TYR A 244 -4.46 -6.48 -15.76
CA TYR A 244 -4.31 -7.56 -16.75
C TYR A 244 -3.57 -8.77 -16.17
N MET A 245 -2.51 -8.56 -15.39
CA MET A 245 -1.77 -9.68 -14.81
C MET A 245 -2.53 -10.39 -13.70
N ALA A 246 -3.09 -9.64 -12.75
CA ALA A 246 -3.68 -10.17 -11.53
C ALA A 246 -5.11 -10.70 -11.72
N VAL A 247 -5.92 -10.02 -12.54
CA VAL A 247 -7.33 -10.37 -12.73
C VAL A 247 -7.53 -11.15 -14.04
N CYS A 248 -6.97 -10.66 -15.15
CA CYS A 248 -7.16 -11.31 -16.45
C CYS A 248 -6.22 -12.50 -16.68
N GLY A 249 -5.24 -12.73 -15.79
CA GLY A 249 -4.23 -13.77 -15.95
C GLY A 249 -3.32 -13.56 -17.17
N THR A 250 -3.31 -12.36 -17.75
CA THR A 250 -2.48 -12.05 -18.93
C THR A 250 -1.01 -12.17 -18.55
N PRO A 251 -0.20 -12.87 -19.36
CA PRO A 251 1.18 -13.08 -19.01
C PRO A 251 2.02 -11.82 -19.16
N SER A 252 3.03 -11.65 -18.32
CA SER A 252 3.87 -10.43 -18.35
C SER A 252 4.58 -10.17 -19.68
N HIS A 253 4.73 -11.17 -20.55
CA HIS A 253 5.31 -11.02 -21.89
C HIS A 253 4.31 -10.63 -22.98
N ASP A 254 3.02 -10.49 -22.66
CA ASP A 254 2.01 -10.05 -23.60
C ASP A 254 2.41 -8.71 -24.24
N PRO A 255 2.32 -8.54 -25.58
CA PRO A 255 2.72 -7.32 -26.25
C PRO A 255 2.05 -6.05 -25.72
N ARG A 256 0.81 -6.16 -25.24
CA ARG A 256 0.05 -5.07 -24.64
C ARG A 256 0.69 -4.64 -23.31
N ILE A 257 1.01 -5.60 -22.45
CA ILE A 257 1.70 -5.34 -21.17
C ILE A 257 3.07 -4.72 -21.43
N GLN A 258 3.86 -5.28 -22.36
CA GLN A 258 5.18 -4.73 -22.68
C GLN A 258 5.11 -3.31 -23.26
N SER A 259 4.07 -2.99 -24.04
CA SER A 259 3.82 -1.63 -24.50
C SER A 259 3.56 -0.68 -23.32
N TYR A 260 2.72 -1.06 -22.35
CA TYR A 260 2.48 -0.25 -21.16
C TYR A 260 3.74 -0.11 -20.29
N VAL A 261 4.54 -1.15 -20.13
CA VAL A 261 5.82 -1.08 -19.39
C VAL A 261 6.78 -0.09 -20.04
N HIS A 262 6.87 -0.09 -21.38
CA HIS A 262 7.70 0.87 -22.10
C HIS A 262 7.20 2.31 -21.93
N GLN A 263 5.89 2.54 -22.07
CA GLN A 263 5.29 3.85 -21.81
C GLN A 263 5.51 4.29 -20.36
N LEU A 264 5.35 3.38 -19.40
CA LEU A 264 5.54 3.65 -17.98
C LEU A 264 6.99 4.09 -17.69
N LEU A 265 7.98 3.40 -18.26
CA LEU A 265 9.39 3.76 -18.18
C LEU A 265 9.67 5.16 -18.76
N GLN A 266 9.06 5.49 -19.90
CA GLN A 266 9.19 6.83 -20.50
C GLN A 266 8.63 7.90 -19.57
N VAL A 267 7.41 7.69 -19.05
CA VAL A 267 6.71 8.62 -18.15
C VAL A 267 7.50 8.85 -16.87
N VAL A 268 7.92 7.80 -16.16
CA VAL A 268 8.72 7.96 -14.92
C VAL A 268 10.10 8.57 -15.20
N GLY A 269 10.65 8.35 -16.40
CA GLY A 269 11.87 8.99 -16.88
C GLY A 269 11.75 10.51 -17.03
N THR A 270 10.56 11.04 -17.33
CA THR A 270 10.33 12.49 -17.39
C THR A 270 10.40 13.17 -16.02
N ILE A 271 10.01 12.46 -14.96
CA ILE A 271 10.02 12.95 -13.58
C ILE A 271 11.47 13.07 -13.05
N LYS A 272 12.40 12.19 -13.51
CA LYS A 272 13.79 12.11 -13.02
C LYS A 272 14.68 13.30 -13.46
N LYS A 273 14.36 14.02 -14.55
CA LYS A 273 15.30 14.93 -15.22
C LYS A 273 15.61 16.25 -14.48
N GLN A 274 15.17 16.48 -13.25
CA GLN A 274 15.34 17.78 -12.57
C GLN A 274 15.91 17.63 -11.14
N ASP A 275 17.22 17.37 -11.08
CA ASP A 275 18.04 16.99 -9.91
C ASP A 275 18.21 18.04 -8.78
N SER A 276 17.37 19.07 -8.67
CA SER A 276 17.59 20.17 -7.71
C SER A 276 16.52 20.34 -6.62
N SER A 277 15.57 19.41 -6.47
CA SER A 277 14.59 19.51 -5.38
C SER A 277 14.69 18.35 -4.38
N ASN A 278 14.80 18.70 -3.10
CA ASN A 278 14.77 17.81 -1.93
C ASN A 278 13.44 17.04 -1.79
N ALA A 279 12.53 17.15 -2.76
CA ALA A 279 11.20 16.57 -2.73
C ALA A 279 11.06 15.43 -3.76
N ARG A 280 11.91 14.41 -3.71
CA ARG A 280 11.79 13.21 -4.56
C ARG A 280 10.48 12.46 -4.29
N LEU A 281 9.69 12.18 -5.32
CA LEU A 281 8.46 11.40 -5.23
C LEU A 281 8.81 9.91 -5.15
N SER A 282 8.14 9.16 -4.27
CA SER A 282 8.22 7.69 -4.29
C SER A 282 7.47 7.20 -5.53
N LEU A 283 8.13 6.38 -6.34
CA LEU A 283 7.56 5.72 -7.52
C LEU A 283 7.65 4.18 -7.35
N PHE A 284 7.53 3.72 -6.10
CA PHE A 284 7.70 2.31 -5.73
C PHE A 284 6.78 1.41 -6.56
N VAL A 285 5.47 1.71 -6.62
CA VAL A 285 4.50 0.89 -7.34
C VAL A 285 4.88 0.78 -8.82
N GLN A 286 5.27 1.89 -9.43
CA GLN A 286 5.68 1.95 -10.83
C GLN A 286 6.91 1.07 -11.07
N TYR A 287 7.96 1.20 -10.25
CA TYR A 287 9.17 0.40 -10.41
C TYR A 287 8.97 -1.07 -10.05
N LEU A 288 8.08 -1.38 -9.10
CA LEU A 288 7.69 -2.76 -8.80
C LEU A 288 7.02 -3.38 -10.03
N MET A 289 6.04 -2.71 -10.64
CA MET A 289 5.35 -3.21 -11.84
C MET A 289 6.31 -3.37 -13.04
N ILE A 290 7.22 -2.40 -13.26
CA ILE A 290 8.27 -2.53 -14.28
C ILE A 290 9.16 -3.73 -13.97
N GLY A 291 9.57 -3.92 -12.71
CA GLY A 291 10.43 -4.99 -12.26
C GLY A 291 9.83 -6.37 -12.49
N ILE A 292 8.57 -6.55 -12.11
CA ILE A 292 7.80 -7.78 -12.34
C ILE A 292 7.74 -8.12 -13.84
N CYS A 293 7.63 -7.10 -14.69
CA CYS A 293 7.53 -7.26 -16.15
C CYS A 293 8.87 -7.14 -16.89
N ALA A 294 10.00 -7.03 -16.18
CA ALA A 294 11.29 -6.71 -16.79
C ALA A 294 11.86 -7.90 -17.58
N ARG A 295 12.04 -7.70 -18.89
CA ARG A 295 12.58 -8.71 -19.82
C ARG A 295 14.00 -8.43 -20.30
N SER A 296 14.47 -7.19 -20.19
CA SER A 296 15.83 -6.80 -20.53
C SER A 296 16.65 -6.52 -19.27
N GLU A 297 17.94 -6.81 -19.32
CA GLU A 297 18.88 -6.44 -18.25
C GLU A 297 18.91 -4.93 -18.02
N ASP A 298 18.66 -4.12 -19.06
CA ASP A 298 18.55 -2.67 -18.92
C ASP A 298 17.37 -2.27 -18.01
N HIS A 299 16.19 -2.87 -18.21
CA HIS A 299 15.04 -2.61 -17.34
C HIS A 299 15.32 -3.08 -15.90
N ARG A 300 15.91 -4.27 -15.74
CA ARG A 300 16.27 -4.84 -14.42
C ARG A 300 17.25 -3.94 -13.67
N LYS A 301 18.27 -3.44 -14.36
CA LYS A 301 19.27 -2.52 -13.81
C LYS A 301 18.65 -1.20 -13.36
N ILE A 302 17.77 -0.61 -14.17
CA ILE A 302 17.04 0.63 -13.82
C ILE A 302 16.19 0.40 -12.57
N VAL A 303 15.43 -0.70 -12.52
CA VAL A 303 14.57 -1.04 -11.37
C VAL A 303 15.41 -1.23 -10.11
N ARG A 304 16.52 -1.98 -10.19
CA ARG A 304 17.43 -2.19 -9.05
C ARG A 304 17.96 -0.86 -8.51
N GLU A 305 18.52 -0.01 -9.37
CA GLU A 305 19.01 1.33 -8.98
C GLU A 305 17.92 2.13 -8.25
N LYS A 306 16.69 2.05 -8.76
CA LYS A 306 15.58 2.86 -8.28
C LYS A 306 14.96 2.36 -6.99
N LEU A 307 14.77 1.06 -6.83
CA LEU A 307 14.28 0.49 -5.58
C LEU A 307 15.33 0.61 -4.46
N SER A 308 16.63 0.45 -4.77
CA SER A 308 17.71 0.65 -3.78
C SER A 308 17.78 2.09 -3.25
N THR A 309 17.49 3.07 -4.10
CA THR A 309 17.57 4.50 -3.73
C THR A 309 16.25 5.07 -3.20
N CYS A 310 15.15 4.31 -3.25
CA CYS A 310 13.82 4.77 -2.86
C CYS A 310 13.68 4.97 -1.34
N ASN A 311 14.45 4.25 -0.51
CA ASN A 311 14.44 4.41 0.95
C ASN A 311 15.05 5.72 1.44
N ASN A 312 15.90 6.37 0.63
CA ASN A 312 16.57 7.61 1.01
C ASN A 312 15.68 8.85 0.80
N ASN A 313 14.45 8.67 0.34
CA ASN A 313 13.62 9.77 -0.15
C ASN A 313 12.13 9.51 0.08
N LYS A 314 11.68 9.94 1.27
CA LYS A 314 10.29 10.10 1.75
C LYS A 314 9.58 8.86 2.30
N ILE A 315 8.55 9.19 3.09
CA ILE A 315 7.57 8.36 3.81
C ILE A 315 6.88 7.41 2.84
N TRP A 316 7.55 6.31 2.48
CA TRP A 316 6.89 5.20 1.80
C TRP A 316 6.59 4.10 2.78
N ILE A 317 5.48 3.43 2.49
CA ILE A 317 4.82 2.51 3.41
C ILE A 317 5.53 1.16 3.47
N LEU A 318 6.19 0.80 2.37
CA LEU A 318 6.95 -0.43 2.21
C LEU A 318 8.42 -0.09 1.94
N ARG A 319 9.33 -0.89 2.48
CA ARG A 319 10.74 -0.72 2.20
C ARG A 319 11.04 -1.30 0.83
N ALA A 320 11.17 -0.41 -0.16
CA ALA A 320 11.39 -0.79 -1.55
C ALA A 320 12.58 -1.76 -1.77
N PRO A 321 13.73 -1.63 -1.06
CA PRO A 321 14.84 -2.58 -1.20
C PRO A 321 14.49 -4.02 -0.82
N ASP A 322 13.53 -4.24 0.09
CA ASP A 322 13.14 -5.58 0.52
C ASP A 322 12.50 -6.38 -0.64
N PHE A 323 12.09 -5.72 -1.74
CA PHE A 323 11.55 -6.35 -2.94
C PHE A 323 12.62 -6.74 -3.97
N ILE A 324 13.86 -6.26 -3.83
CA ILE A 324 14.93 -6.56 -4.80
C ILE A 324 15.26 -8.06 -4.84
N PRO A 325 15.49 -8.76 -3.71
CA PRO A 325 15.78 -10.20 -3.74
C PRO A 325 14.65 -11.01 -4.40
N VAL A 326 13.40 -10.61 -4.16
CA VAL A 326 12.23 -11.24 -4.79
C VAL A 326 12.24 -11.04 -6.31
N LEU A 327 12.52 -9.83 -6.77
CA LEU A 327 12.67 -9.56 -8.19
C LEU A 327 13.86 -10.31 -8.81
N GLU A 328 14.98 -10.44 -8.11
CA GLU A 328 16.13 -11.21 -8.58
C GLU A 328 15.82 -12.70 -8.71
N HIS A 329 15.08 -13.26 -7.75
CA HIS A 329 14.57 -14.60 -7.84
C HIS A 329 13.63 -14.76 -9.06
N LEU A 330 12.75 -13.79 -9.30
CA LEU A 330 11.89 -13.77 -10.50
C LEU A 330 12.68 -13.65 -11.81
N TRP A 331 13.80 -12.92 -11.82
CA TRP A 331 14.60 -12.67 -13.02
C TRP A 331 15.55 -13.81 -13.38
N TYR A 332 16.10 -14.52 -12.38
CA TYR A 332 17.20 -15.47 -12.52
C TYR A 332 16.92 -16.89 -11.99
N GLY A 333 15.80 -17.12 -11.29
CA GLY A 333 15.46 -18.41 -10.69
C GLY A 333 15.34 -19.57 -11.71
N GLU A 334 15.50 -20.81 -11.21
CA GLU A 334 15.63 -22.04 -12.02
C GLU A 334 14.38 -22.41 -12.86
N GLN A 335 13.25 -21.71 -12.69
CA GLN A 335 12.14 -21.73 -13.66
C GLN A 335 12.47 -20.88 -14.90
N ARG A 336 13.55 -21.24 -15.59
CA ARG A 336 14.04 -20.57 -16.81
C ARG A 336 12.96 -20.52 -17.91
N MET A 337 12.54 -19.29 -18.20
CA MET A 337 12.54 -18.66 -19.53
C MET A 337 11.58 -19.11 -20.65
N THR A 338 10.69 -20.08 -20.48
CA THR A 338 9.68 -20.39 -21.53
C THR A 338 8.22 -20.33 -21.09
N ALA A 339 7.93 -20.33 -19.79
CA ALA A 339 6.55 -20.24 -19.31
C ALA A 339 6.13 -18.77 -19.04
N PRO A 340 4.96 -18.33 -19.54
CA PRO A 340 4.37 -17.06 -19.16
C PRO A 340 4.25 -16.91 -17.65
N PHE A 341 4.77 -15.83 -17.06
CA PHE A 341 4.36 -15.43 -15.71
C PHE A 341 2.91 -14.94 -15.81
N THR A 342 1.96 -15.84 -15.61
CA THR A 342 0.58 -15.47 -15.25
C THR A 342 0.64 -14.85 -13.85
N GLY A 343 -0.14 -13.80 -13.56
CA GLY A 343 -0.15 -13.15 -12.25
C GLY A 343 -0.33 -14.14 -11.08
N LEU A 344 -1.01 -15.27 -11.35
CA LEU A 344 -1.15 -16.38 -10.41
C LEU A 344 0.18 -16.95 -9.86
N ILE A 345 1.31 -16.88 -10.58
CA ILE A 345 2.61 -17.40 -10.11
C ILE A 345 3.36 -16.33 -9.29
N ILE A 346 3.34 -15.07 -9.74
CA ILE A 346 4.01 -13.95 -9.04
C ILE A 346 3.34 -13.68 -7.68
N PHE A 347 2.02 -13.86 -7.60
CA PHE A 347 1.21 -13.62 -6.40
C PHE A 347 0.94 -14.87 -5.56
N LYS A 348 1.35 -16.07 -6.00
CA LYS A 348 1.33 -17.32 -5.20
C LYS A 348 2.69 -17.81 -4.72
N LEU A 349 3.81 -17.25 -5.21
CA LEU A 349 5.09 -17.45 -4.55
C LEU A 349 4.97 -16.87 -3.13
N PRO A 350 5.01 -17.69 -2.07
CA PRO A 350 4.89 -17.15 -0.73
C PRO A 350 6.12 -16.28 -0.52
N PHE A 351 5.90 -14.97 -0.51
CA PHE A 351 6.87 -13.94 -0.13
C PHE A 351 7.63 -14.30 1.16
N ILE A 352 7.00 -15.16 1.99
CA ILE A 352 7.52 -15.70 3.24
C ILE A 352 8.74 -16.62 3.01
N HIS A 353 8.71 -17.54 2.03
CA HIS A 353 9.80 -18.51 1.87
C HIS A 353 11.11 -17.90 1.34
N VAL A 354 11.03 -16.94 0.41
CA VAL A 354 12.23 -16.26 -0.12
C VAL A 354 12.89 -15.35 0.92
N LEU A 355 12.10 -14.82 1.88
CA LEU A 355 12.62 -13.96 2.95
C LEU A 355 13.13 -14.74 4.17
N ASP A 356 12.64 -15.96 4.39
CA ASP A 356 13.15 -16.84 5.46
C ASP A 356 14.51 -17.47 5.13
N ASP A 357 14.80 -17.72 3.84
CA ASP A 357 16.06 -18.33 3.39
C ASP A 357 17.30 -17.40 3.48
N GLU A 358 17.12 -16.09 3.67
CA GLU A 358 18.24 -15.12 3.82
C GLU A 358 18.61 -14.79 5.27
N LEU A 359 18.03 -15.46 6.28
CA LEU A 359 18.45 -15.31 7.68
C LEU A 359 19.66 -16.22 7.98
N PRO A 360 20.80 -15.69 8.48
CA PRO A 360 21.88 -16.55 8.96
C PRO A 360 21.38 -17.37 10.14
N SER A 361 21.51 -18.70 10.04
CA SER A 361 21.12 -19.67 11.05
C SER A 361 21.74 -19.34 12.41
N MET A 362 20.99 -18.65 13.26
CA MET A 362 21.25 -18.64 14.70
C MET A 362 20.76 -19.97 15.25
N SER A 363 21.71 -20.90 15.43
CA SER A 363 21.49 -22.18 16.08
C SER A 363 20.80 -21.99 17.43
N GLY A 364 19.61 -22.55 17.58
CA GLY A 364 18.81 -22.43 18.79
C GLY A 364 17.58 -23.31 18.72
N ASP A 365 17.84 -24.62 18.83
CA ASP A 365 16.93 -25.75 18.98
C ASP A 365 15.53 -25.39 19.53
N LYS A 366 14.54 -25.21 18.64
CA LYS A 366 13.10 -25.30 18.94
C LYS A 366 12.35 -25.81 17.72
N THR A 367 11.91 -27.05 17.80
CA THR A 367 10.99 -27.71 16.88
C THR A 367 9.71 -26.88 16.72
N ILE A 368 9.52 -26.22 15.57
CA ILE A 368 8.24 -25.61 15.19
C ILE A 368 7.48 -26.65 14.36
N ASN A 369 6.31 -27.03 14.85
CA ASN A 369 5.42 -28.03 14.31
C ASN A 369 4.76 -27.51 13.01
N THR A 370 5.07 -28.11 11.86
CA THR A 370 4.70 -27.70 10.50
C THR A 370 3.27 -28.10 10.05
N ASN A 371 2.39 -28.50 10.97
CA ASN A 371 1.08 -29.09 10.63
C ASN A 371 -0.09 -28.10 10.46
N LEU A 372 0.12 -26.85 10.04
CA LEU A 372 -0.98 -25.87 9.86
C LEU A 372 -1.10 -25.22 8.46
N LEU A 373 -0.42 -25.76 7.45
CA LEU A 373 -0.52 -25.29 6.05
C LEU A 373 -1.13 -26.32 5.08
N GLN A 374 -1.72 -27.41 5.58
CA GLN A 374 -2.53 -28.33 4.77
C GLN A 374 -4.02 -28.13 5.07
N CYS A 375 -4.63 -27.10 4.48
CA CYS A 375 -6.06 -27.10 4.20
C CYS A 375 -6.32 -26.36 2.88
N ASN A 376 -7.02 -27.04 1.98
CA ASN A 376 -7.56 -26.60 0.69
C ASN A 376 -6.63 -26.68 -0.54
N LEU A 377 -6.19 -27.90 -0.83
CA LEU A 377 -5.97 -28.38 -2.20
C LEU A 377 -6.73 -29.70 -2.39
N HIS A 378 -7.99 -29.61 -2.80
CA HIS A 378 -8.65 -30.72 -3.50
C HIS A 378 -9.32 -30.16 -4.76
N TYR A 379 -8.62 -30.38 -5.87
CA TYR A 379 -9.17 -30.35 -7.21
C TYR A 379 -9.99 -31.63 -7.38
N GLY A 380 -11.23 -31.49 -7.82
CA GLY A 380 -12.08 -32.60 -8.25
C GLY A 380 -12.85 -32.14 -9.48
N ASP A 381 -12.30 -32.43 -10.65
CA ASP A 381 -13.06 -32.49 -11.90
C ASP A 381 -14.12 -33.59 -11.76
N ASP A 382 -15.39 -33.27 -11.97
CA ASP A 382 -16.27 -34.13 -12.75
C ASP A 382 -17.55 -33.37 -13.18
N LEU A 383 -17.78 -33.38 -14.48
CA LEU A 383 -19.04 -33.05 -15.13
C LEU A 383 -20.11 -34.09 -14.76
N GLY A 384 -21.36 -33.64 -14.57
CA GLY A 384 -22.51 -34.42 -15.04
C GLY A 384 -23.66 -34.66 -14.06
N ALA A 385 -24.66 -33.78 -14.15
CA ALA A 385 -26.09 -34.11 -14.29
C ALA A 385 -26.92 -34.65 -13.09
N TRP A 386 -28.19 -34.20 -13.13
CA TRP A 386 -29.41 -34.63 -12.40
C TRP A 386 -29.58 -34.06 -10.98
N VAL A 387 -30.47 -33.07 -10.74
CA VAL A 387 -31.95 -33.06 -10.72
C VAL A 387 -32.56 -33.74 -9.48
N THR A 388 -33.47 -32.98 -8.86
CA THR A 388 -34.57 -33.30 -7.91
C THR A 388 -34.34 -33.40 -6.40
N LEU A 389 -34.95 -32.41 -5.71
CA LEU A 389 -35.94 -32.50 -4.63
C LEU A 389 -35.62 -33.34 -3.37
N ALA A 390 -35.49 -32.67 -2.23
CA ALA A 390 -36.50 -32.61 -1.16
C ALA A 390 -36.12 -31.53 -0.13
#